data_AF-A0A9K3CWM6-F1
#
_entry.id   AF-A0A9K3CWM6-F1
#
_cell.length_a   1.000
_cell.length_b   1.000
_cell.length_c   1.000
_cell.angle_alpha   90.00
_cell.angle_beta   90.00
_cell.angle_gamma   90.00
#
_symmetry.space_group_name_H-M   'P 1'
#
loop_
_entity.id
_entity.type
_entity.pdbx_description
1 polymer ?
#
loop_
_entity_poly.entity_id
_entity_poly.type
_entity_poly.pdbx_seq_one_letter_code
_entity_poly.pdbx_strand_id
1 'polypeptide(L)'
;YKWGHEMACDTLARRMGDLAQVYTQKAWMRPFGVSLALFQVDPEKGPLLYRTDPAGYCVGFKAVAAGEKGAEVSAAVEKELKKWGKGESKPVEDCLQTGLKVMQTVLGNFIKGKDLEVLVARAGDKGSTSLERVEEERVDALLTEVAEAE
;
A
#
# COMPACT_ATOMS: atom_id res chain seq x y z
N TYR A 1 4.97 -26.90 4.28
CA TYR A 1 5.84 -25.83 4.81
C TYR A 1 7.28 -26.17 4.46
N LYS A 2 7.85 -25.55 3.41
CA LYS A 2 9.14 -25.99 2.82
C LYS A 2 10.37 -25.42 3.55
N TRP A 3 10.24 -24.25 4.18
CA TRP A 3 11.37 -23.46 4.67
C TRP A 3 11.41 -23.24 6.18
N GLY A 4 10.38 -23.66 6.93
CA GLY A 4 10.43 -23.55 8.40
C GLY A 4 10.10 -22.17 8.96
N HIS A 5 9.88 -21.15 8.12
CA HIS A 5 9.53 -19.78 8.50
C HIS A 5 8.48 -19.17 7.56
N GLU A 6 7.88 -18.04 7.97
CA GLU A 6 6.98 -17.25 7.12
C GLU A 6 7.72 -16.65 5.91
N MET A 7 7.02 -16.53 4.78
CA MET A 7 7.61 -15.99 3.55
C MET A 7 7.70 -14.47 3.64
N ALA A 8 8.90 -13.92 3.45
CA ALA A 8 9.10 -12.48 3.38
C ALA A 8 8.43 -11.87 2.14
N CYS A 9 7.91 -10.65 2.28
CA CYS A 9 7.13 -9.94 1.28
C CYS A 9 7.94 -9.66 0.01
N ASP A 10 9.23 -9.40 0.14
CA ASP A 10 10.14 -9.20 -1.00
C ASP A 10 10.32 -10.47 -1.84
N THR A 11 10.31 -11.63 -1.18
CA THR A 11 10.38 -12.95 -1.82
C THR A 11 9.07 -13.29 -2.51
N LEU A 12 7.94 -13.02 -1.84
CA LEU A 12 6.61 -13.19 -2.42
C LEU A 12 6.42 -12.29 -3.65
N ALA A 13 6.77 -11.00 -3.54
CA ALA A 13 6.64 -10.03 -4.62
C ALA A 13 7.46 -10.42 -5.85
N ARG A 14 8.72 -10.84 -5.65
CA ARG A 14 9.57 -11.38 -6.73
C ARG A 14 8.93 -12.62 -7.38
N ARG A 15 8.43 -13.55 -6.57
CA ARG A 15 7.78 -14.76 -7.08
C ARG A 15 6.54 -14.44 -7.92
N MET A 16 5.74 -13.46 -7.50
CA MET A 16 4.58 -13.00 -8.26
C MET A 16 4.99 -12.33 -9.57
N GLY A 17 6.05 -11.51 -9.56
CA GLY A 17 6.63 -10.90 -10.76
C GLY A 17 7.12 -11.94 -11.78
N ASP A 18 7.87 -12.95 -11.32
CA ASP A 18 8.35 -14.05 -12.17
C ASP A 18 7.18 -14.81 -12.82
N LEU A 19 6.11 -15.06 -12.06
CA LEU A 19 4.91 -15.70 -12.59
C LEU A 19 4.22 -14.84 -13.65
N ALA A 20 4.05 -13.54 -13.40
CA ALA A 20 3.48 -12.62 -14.39
C ALA A 20 4.34 -12.57 -15.66
N GLN A 21 5.67 -12.57 -15.50
CA GLN A 21 6.63 -12.54 -16.60
C GLN A 21 6.56 -13.79 -17.49
N VAL A 22 6.37 -14.98 -16.92
CA VAL A 22 6.17 -16.21 -17.72
C VAL A 22 4.92 -16.11 -18.63
N TYR A 23 3.88 -15.42 -18.17
CA TYR A 23 2.64 -15.23 -18.93
C TYR A 23 2.80 -14.18 -20.04
N THR A 24 3.72 -13.23 -19.91
CA THR A 24 4.00 -12.26 -20.98
C THR A 24 4.92 -12.82 -22.06
N GLN A 25 5.79 -13.77 -21.73
CA GLN A 25 6.69 -14.40 -22.70
C GLN A 25 6.04 -15.45 -23.59
N LYS A 26 4.99 -16.14 -23.10
CA LYS A 26 4.33 -17.23 -23.84
C LYS A 26 3.20 -16.67 -24.71
N ALA A 27 3.40 -16.64 -26.03
CA ALA A 27 2.47 -16.04 -27.00
C ALA A 27 1.03 -16.61 -26.97
N TRP A 28 0.83 -17.83 -26.47
CA TRP A 28 -0.49 -18.47 -26.35
C TRP A 28 -1.16 -18.23 -24.99
N MET A 29 -0.50 -17.53 -24.07
CA MET A 29 -1.01 -17.23 -22.74
C MET A 29 -1.51 -15.79 -22.66
N ARG A 30 -2.56 -15.58 -21.86
CA ARG A 30 -3.11 -14.24 -21.59
C ARG A 30 -2.43 -13.65 -20.34
N PRO A 31 -1.76 -12.49 -20.42
CA PRO A 31 -1.21 -11.81 -19.24
C PRO A 31 -2.28 -11.50 -18.19
N PHE A 32 -1.87 -11.49 -16.91
CA PHE A 32 -2.75 -11.11 -15.82
C PHE A 32 -3.09 -9.62 -15.89
N GLY A 33 -4.37 -9.27 -15.94
CA GLY A 33 -4.83 -7.88 -15.98
C GLY A 33 -4.93 -7.20 -14.62
N VAL A 34 -3.98 -7.46 -13.70
CA VAL A 34 -4.03 -6.97 -12.31
C VAL A 34 -2.64 -6.50 -11.87
N SER A 35 -2.60 -5.42 -11.08
CA SER A 35 -1.41 -5.00 -10.33
C SER A 35 -1.64 -5.32 -8.86
N LEU A 36 -0.63 -5.86 -8.19
CA LEU A 36 -0.71 -6.21 -6.77
C LEU A 36 0.12 -5.21 -5.96
N ALA A 37 -0.45 -4.74 -4.86
CA ALA A 37 0.30 -4.13 -3.77
C ALA A 37 0.43 -5.18 -2.66
N LEU A 38 1.66 -5.38 -2.19
CA LEU A 38 2.02 -6.35 -1.16
C LEU A 38 2.70 -5.59 -0.03
N PHE A 39 2.31 -5.85 1.20
CA PHE A 39 2.86 -5.19 2.37
C PHE A 39 3.12 -6.19 3.49
N GLN A 40 4.08 -5.87 4.35
CA GLN A 40 4.43 -6.66 5.52
C GLN A 40 5.11 -5.76 6.55
N VAL A 41 4.95 -6.07 7.83
CA VAL A 41 5.84 -5.53 8.87
C VAL A 41 6.88 -6.59 9.17
N ASP A 42 8.05 -6.47 8.53
CA ASP A 42 9.15 -7.41 8.66
C ASP A 42 9.90 -7.21 9.99
N PRO A 43 10.24 -8.27 10.74
CA PRO A 43 10.93 -8.15 12.03
C PRO A 43 12.30 -7.48 11.96
N GLU A 44 13.01 -7.61 10.84
CA GLU A 44 14.37 -7.10 10.67
C GLU A 44 14.40 -5.77 9.90
N LYS A 45 13.53 -5.63 8.90
CA LYS A 45 13.52 -4.49 7.96
C LYS A 45 12.43 -3.46 8.27
N GLY A 46 11.49 -3.77 9.16
CA GLY A 46 10.34 -2.92 9.45
C GLY A 46 9.27 -2.96 8.36
N PRO A 47 8.46 -1.89 8.21
CA PRO A 47 7.40 -1.84 7.21
C PRO A 47 7.95 -1.93 5.78
N LEU A 48 7.45 -2.90 5.03
CA LEU A 48 7.76 -3.16 3.63
C LEU A 48 6.50 -2.99 2.79
N LEU A 49 6.65 -2.35 1.63
CA LEU A 49 5.61 -2.18 0.63
C LEU A 49 6.20 -2.43 -0.75
N TYR A 50 5.62 -3.37 -1.49
CA TYR A 50 6.01 -3.75 -2.82
C TYR A 50 4.81 -3.62 -3.76
N ARG A 51 5.09 -3.30 -5.01
CA ARG A 51 4.10 -3.43 -6.08
C ARG A 51 4.66 -4.30 -7.19
N THR A 52 3.81 -5.17 -7.71
CA THR A 52 4.06 -5.91 -8.95
C THR A 52 3.01 -5.57 -10.00
N ASP A 53 3.43 -5.53 -11.26
CA ASP A 53 2.56 -5.26 -12.40
C ASP A 53 2.44 -6.47 -13.35
N PRO A 54 1.50 -6.44 -14.31
CA PRO A 54 1.34 -7.50 -15.31
C PRO A 54 2.57 -7.82 -16.15
N ALA A 55 3.53 -6.88 -16.28
CA ALA A 55 4.75 -7.08 -17.03
C ALA A 55 5.78 -7.92 -16.25
N GLY A 56 5.52 -8.18 -14.97
CA GLY A 56 6.45 -8.86 -14.06
C GLY A 56 7.45 -7.92 -13.41
N TYR A 57 7.22 -6.60 -13.50
CA TYR A 57 8.05 -5.64 -12.78
C TYR A 57 7.64 -5.61 -11.32
N CYS A 58 8.61 -5.82 -10.42
CA CYS A 58 8.43 -5.83 -8.98
C CYS A 58 9.41 -4.85 -8.33
N VAL A 59 8.91 -3.87 -7.57
CA VAL A 59 9.75 -2.89 -6.88
C VAL A 59 9.15 -2.45 -5.54
N GLY A 60 10.02 -2.06 -4.61
CA GLY A 60 9.65 -1.56 -3.29
C GLY A 60 9.34 -0.07 -3.31
N PHE A 61 8.37 0.36 -2.50
CA PHE A 61 7.89 1.74 -2.42
C PHE A 61 7.80 2.21 -0.97
N LYS A 62 7.85 3.53 -0.77
CA LYS A 62 7.47 4.16 0.52
C LYS A 62 5.97 4.40 0.61
N ALA A 63 5.36 4.70 -0.53
CA ALA A 63 3.92 4.78 -0.73
C ALA A 63 3.65 4.48 -2.21
N VAL A 64 2.52 3.84 -2.50
CA VAL A 64 2.14 3.48 -3.85
C VAL A 64 0.64 3.61 -4.02
N ALA A 65 0.22 4.09 -5.18
CA ALA A 65 -1.18 4.10 -5.60
C ALA A 65 -1.35 3.24 -6.85
N ALA A 66 -2.51 2.61 -6.96
CA ALA A 66 -2.89 1.79 -8.11
C ALA A 66 -4.39 1.96 -8.38
N GLY A 67 -4.79 1.79 -9.64
CA GLY A 67 -6.17 1.96 -10.08
C GLY A 67 -6.42 3.30 -10.78
N GLU A 68 -7.70 3.67 -10.87
CA GLU A 68 -8.13 4.93 -11.46
C GLU A 68 -7.53 6.12 -10.69
N LYS A 69 -7.07 7.14 -11.42
CA LYS A 69 -6.36 8.31 -10.88
C LYS A 69 -5.07 7.99 -10.10
N GLY A 70 -4.49 6.80 -10.27
CA GLY A 70 -3.28 6.40 -9.54
C GLY A 70 -2.06 7.30 -9.79
N ALA A 71 -1.98 7.95 -10.95
CA ALA A 71 -0.89 8.88 -11.28
C ALA A 71 -1.01 10.19 -10.47
N GLU A 72 -2.21 10.73 -10.37
CA GLU A 72 -2.56 11.91 -9.60
C GLU A 72 -2.33 11.68 -8.10
N VAL A 73 -2.78 10.53 -7.57
CA VAL A 73 -2.52 10.13 -6.18
C VAL A 73 -1.02 9.98 -5.91
N SER A 74 -0.28 9.37 -6.83
CA SER A 74 1.18 9.22 -6.67
C SER A 74 1.90 10.57 -6.60
N ALA A 75 1.52 11.52 -7.45
CA ALA A 75 2.08 12.88 -7.45
C ALA A 75 1.73 13.65 -6.17
N ALA A 76 0.48 13.53 -5.69
CA ALA A 76 0.02 14.18 -4.46
C ALA A 76 0.71 13.60 -3.21
N VAL A 77 0.81 12.26 -3.10
CA VAL A 77 1.57 11.59 -2.03
C VAL A 77 3.04 12.01 -2.04
N GLU A 78 3.69 12.14 -3.21
CA GLU A 78 5.09 12.53 -3.28
C GLU A 78 5.31 13.93 -2.68
N LYS A 79 4.37 14.87 -2.90
CA LYS A 79 4.42 16.21 -2.32
C LYS A 79 4.31 16.18 -0.79
N GLU A 80 3.43 15.34 -0.23
CA GLU A 80 3.28 15.20 1.21
C GLU A 80 4.49 14.50 1.84
N LEU A 81 4.99 13.42 1.22
CA LEU A 81 6.17 12.69 1.71
C LEU A 81 7.45 13.54 1.71
N LYS A 82 7.58 14.53 0.81
CA LYS A 82 8.71 15.48 0.83
C LYS A 82 8.75 16.32 2.11
N LYS A 83 7.61 16.56 2.76
CA LYS A 83 7.52 17.31 4.03
C LYS A 83 8.04 16.51 5.21
N TRP A 84 8.02 15.17 5.11
CA TRP A 84 8.36 14.27 6.22
C TRP A 84 9.86 14.07 6.46
N GLY A 85 10.72 14.60 5.58
CA GLY A 85 12.15 14.34 5.62
C GLY A 85 12.52 13.02 4.94
N LYS A 86 13.76 12.91 4.45
CA LYS A 86 14.20 11.73 3.71
C LYS A 86 14.42 10.55 4.65
N GLY A 87 13.51 9.57 4.61
CA GLY A 87 13.76 8.23 5.17
C GLY A 87 13.24 7.99 6.59
N GLU A 88 12.47 8.92 7.15
CA GLU A 88 11.83 8.69 8.45
C GLU A 88 10.52 7.91 8.29
N SER A 89 10.35 6.87 9.12
CA SER A 89 9.03 6.29 9.38
C SER A 89 8.25 7.25 10.27
N LYS A 90 6.98 7.48 9.95
CA LYS A 90 6.07 8.27 10.79
C LYS A 90 5.15 7.35 11.61
N PRO A 91 4.60 7.84 12.72
CA PRO A 91 3.51 7.18 13.43
C PRO A 91 2.36 6.82 12.49
N VAL A 92 1.62 5.76 12.85
CA VAL A 92 0.48 5.30 12.04
C VAL A 92 -0.56 6.40 11.85
N GLU A 93 -0.77 7.25 12.86
CA GLU A 93 -1.73 8.34 12.80
C GLU A 93 -1.43 9.35 11.68
N ASP A 94 -0.18 9.79 11.60
CA ASP A 94 0.29 10.71 10.56
C ASP A 94 0.15 10.08 9.16
N CYS A 95 0.39 8.77 9.05
CA CYS A 95 0.20 8.00 7.82
C CYS A 95 -1.27 7.93 7.40
N LEU A 96 -2.18 7.69 8.35
CA LEU A 96 -3.61 7.66 8.11
C LEU A 96 -4.11 9.04 7.64
N GLN A 97 -3.77 10.10 8.38
CA GLN A 97 -4.16 11.46 8.02
C GLN A 97 -3.61 11.85 6.65
N THR A 98 -2.36 11.52 6.33
CA THR A 98 -1.76 11.84 5.03
C THR A 98 -2.40 11.05 3.89
N GLY A 99 -2.67 9.76 4.10
CA GLY A 99 -3.36 8.93 3.12
C GLY A 99 -4.77 9.46 2.81
N LEU A 100 -5.56 9.74 3.84
CA LEU A 100 -6.91 10.27 3.71
C LEU A 100 -6.93 11.67 3.07
N LYS A 101 -5.99 12.54 3.45
CA LYS A 101 -5.81 13.87 2.84
C LYS A 101 -5.58 13.77 1.34
N VAL A 102 -4.65 12.92 0.91
CA VAL A 102 -4.37 12.77 -0.52
C VAL A 102 -5.59 12.20 -1.25
N MET A 103 -6.31 11.26 -0.65
CA MET A 103 -7.54 10.71 -1.23
C MET A 103 -8.62 11.79 -1.39
N GLN A 104 -8.86 12.64 -0.37
CA GLN A 104 -9.78 13.78 -0.46
C GLN A 104 -9.35 14.78 -1.54
N THR A 105 -8.05 15.10 -1.64
CA THR A 105 -7.56 16.04 -2.66
C THR A 105 -7.81 15.55 -4.09
N VAL A 106 -7.67 14.25 -4.35
CA VAL A 106 -7.75 13.69 -5.73
C VAL A 106 -9.16 13.23 -6.11
N LEU A 107 -9.91 12.68 -5.17
CA LEU A 107 -11.27 12.18 -5.41
C LEU A 107 -12.35 13.22 -5.10
N GLY A 108 -12.04 14.25 -4.29
CA GLY A 108 -12.94 15.33 -3.89
C GLY A 108 -13.48 15.18 -2.47
N ASN A 109 -14.00 16.28 -1.91
CA ASN A 109 -14.36 16.41 -0.48
C ASN A 109 -15.66 15.69 -0.05
N PHE A 110 -16.16 14.74 -0.83
CA PHE A 110 -17.44 14.06 -0.57
C PHE A 110 -17.30 12.59 -0.16
N ILE A 111 -16.08 12.14 0.10
CA ILE A 111 -15.82 10.77 0.56
C ILE A 111 -16.28 10.62 2.01
N LYS A 112 -17.04 9.56 2.30
CA LYS A 112 -17.46 9.18 3.65
C LYS A 112 -16.75 7.91 4.10
N GLY A 113 -16.77 7.63 5.40
CA GLY A 113 -16.18 6.43 6.00
C GLY A 113 -16.64 5.15 5.30
N LYS A 114 -17.95 5.00 5.03
CA LYS A 114 -18.51 3.85 4.29
C LYS A 114 -17.94 3.63 2.88
N ASP A 115 -17.38 4.66 2.26
CA ASP A 115 -16.85 4.60 0.90
C ASP A 115 -15.38 4.11 0.90
N LEU A 116 -14.75 4.01 2.08
CA LEU A 116 -13.36 3.63 2.27
C LEU A 116 -13.21 2.44 3.21
N GLU A 117 -12.33 1.50 2.83
CA GLU A 117 -11.84 0.49 3.75
C GLU A 117 -10.36 0.76 4.03
N VAL A 118 -10.04 0.97 5.31
CA VAL A 118 -8.68 1.28 5.74
C VAL A 118 -8.16 0.15 6.62
N LEU A 119 -6.98 -0.35 6.27
CA LEU A 119 -6.31 -1.44 6.96
C LEU A 119 -4.94 -0.96 7.45
N VAL A 120 -4.61 -1.29 8.70
CA VAL A 120 -3.29 -1.06 9.29
C VAL A 120 -2.60 -2.41 9.46
N ALA A 121 -1.41 -2.52 8.91
CA ALA A 121 -0.56 -3.69 9.09
C ALA A 121 0.30 -3.55 10.36
N ARG A 122 0.32 -4.59 11.19
CA ARG A 122 1.16 -4.69 12.40
C ARG A 122 2.04 -5.93 12.35
N ALA A 123 3.17 -5.87 13.07
CA ALA A 123 4.01 -7.05 13.27
C ALA A 123 3.22 -8.10 14.07
N GLY A 124 3.06 -9.29 13.50
CA GLY A 124 2.48 -10.45 14.16
C GLY A 124 3.53 -11.43 14.66
N ASP A 125 3.08 -12.58 15.13
CA ASP A 125 3.96 -13.64 15.65
C ASP A 125 4.83 -14.25 14.55
N LYS A 126 6.10 -14.55 14.87
CA LYS A 126 7.03 -15.31 14.02
C LYS A 126 7.20 -14.75 12.60
N GLY A 127 7.17 -13.42 12.45
CA GLY A 127 7.35 -12.75 11.16
C GLY A 127 6.09 -12.64 10.31
N SER A 128 4.94 -13.06 10.85
CA SER A 128 3.64 -12.81 10.24
C SER A 128 3.26 -11.33 10.33
N THR A 129 2.29 -10.91 9.53
CA THR A 129 1.70 -9.57 9.58
C THR A 129 0.22 -9.72 9.94
N SER A 130 -0.21 -9.04 10.99
CA SER A 130 -1.62 -8.93 11.33
C SER A 130 -2.22 -7.69 10.65
N LEU A 131 -3.51 -7.79 10.31
CA LEU A 131 -4.27 -6.71 9.71
C LEU A 131 -5.35 -6.25 10.67
N GLU A 132 -5.33 -4.98 10.99
CA GLU A 132 -6.34 -4.31 11.80
C GLU A 132 -7.18 -3.41 10.89
N ARG A 133 -8.48 -3.67 10.80
CA ARG A 133 -9.41 -2.78 10.12
C ARG A 133 -9.66 -1.57 11.01
N VAL A 134 -9.55 -0.37 10.43
CA VAL A 134 -9.97 0.86 11.10
C VAL A 134 -11.49 0.94 11.01
N GLU A 135 -12.13 1.13 12.15
CA GLU A 135 -13.58 1.28 12.23
C GLU A 135 -14.07 2.49 11.43
N GLU A 136 -15.24 2.36 10.80
CA GLU A 136 -15.82 3.40 9.94
C GLU A 136 -15.94 4.74 10.68
N GLU A 137 -16.39 4.72 11.94
CA GLU A 137 -16.52 5.91 12.78
C GLU A 137 -15.17 6.63 12.98
N ARG A 138 -14.06 5.87 13.07
CA ARG A 138 -12.73 6.45 13.20
C ARG A 138 -12.27 7.04 11.86
N VAL A 139 -12.60 6.41 10.73
CA VAL A 139 -12.30 6.97 9.40
C VAL A 139 -13.06 8.29 9.20
N ASP A 140 -14.33 8.37 9.58
CA ASP A 140 -15.11 9.61 9.51
C ASP A 140 -14.55 10.72 10.40
N ALA A 141 -14.13 10.38 11.63
CA ALA A 141 -13.48 11.34 12.51
C ALA A 141 -12.19 11.89 11.89
N LEU A 142 -11.35 11.02 11.33
CA LEU A 142 -10.11 11.42 10.65
C LEU A 142 -10.36 12.28 9.40
N LEU A 143 -11.38 11.95 8.61
CA LEU A 143 -11.77 12.75 7.44
C LEU A 143 -12.20 14.16 7.85
N THR A 144 -12.83 14.31 9.02
CA THR A 144 -13.22 15.61 9.60
C THR A 144 -11.99 16.38 10.09
N GLU A 145 -11.11 15.73 10.86
CA GLU A 145 -9.86 16.32 11.34
C GLU A 145 -8.99 16.85 10.18
N VAL A 146 -8.90 16.08 9.09
CA VAL A 146 -8.13 16.47 7.89
C VAL A 146 -8.77 17.67 7.18
N ALA A 147 -10.10 17.74 7.11
CA ALA A 147 -10.81 18.86 6.51
C ALA A 147 -10.70 20.16 7.33
N GLU A 148 -10.60 20.06 8.66
CA GLU A 148 -10.40 21.20 9.56
C GLU A 148 -8.95 21.70 9.59
N ALA A 149 -7.99 20.86 9.23
CA ALA A 149 -6.57 21.18 9.20
C ALA A 149 -6.09 21.85 7.89
N GLU A 150 -6.98 22.02 6.90
CA GLU A 150 -6.74 22.82 5.69
C GLU A 150 -7.13 24.29 5.88
#